data_AF-A0A6L6JJJ8-F1
#
_entry.id   AF-A0A6L6JJJ8-F1
#
_cell.length_a   1.000
_cell.length_b   1.000
_cell.length_c   1.000
_cell.angle_alpha   90.00
_cell.angle_beta   90.00
_cell.angle_gamma   90.00
#
_symmetry.space_group_name_H-M   'P 1'
#
loop_
_entity.id
_entity.type
_entity.pdbx_description
1 polymer ?
#
loop_
_entity_poly.entity_id
_entity_poly.type
_entity_poly.pdbx_seq_one_letter_code
_entity_poly.pdbx_strand_id
1 'polypeptide(L)'
;MGKTIDVAADRAFDQTKTVLPAEVARGIYMRNPPRLQALKLMHLMIATAAGRMADEVEHRIRLSDIRKIEGMKNHDRESLTPLFQDLAAAVLTHDDTNKKVVTIGGLMDETRIDYRDEVSGDLVVTWWFGRTFRRMAAESNHWAILDRQTVFHLGSKYSVLLFQHISSLVNLDNISAKTFTVSELRAVLGVAEGKLPRFANLKKDALMPAIADINQLSRLTLTTTPNKVGRTVASVTIGWQVKKDPSAAKRELASSKIGREARRNGTAETVAAIFPETGGLTYSPHWLDLKRAAGCNKDNDLIASDFRRFCRDRGIALNARNIEEIFSAFCAKVGQV
;
A
#
# COMPACT_ATOMS: atom_id res chain seq x y z
N MET A 1 21.88 3.20 -20.10
CA MET A 1 20.71 3.07 -19.21
C MET A 1 19.50 2.80 -20.10
N GLY A 2 18.68 1.78 -19.81
CA GLY A 2 17.50 1.47 -20.64
C GLY A 2 16.44 2.57 -20.57
N LYS A 3 15.53 2.63 -21.55
CA LYS A 3 14.39 3.55 -21.51
C LYS A 3 13.29 2.98 -20.62
N THR A 4 12.55 3.86 -19.95
CA THR A 4 11.39 3.47 -19.13
C THR A 4 10.36 2.66 -19.95
N ILE A 5 10.13 3.05 -21.21
CA ILE A 5 9.18 2.36 -22.10
C ILE A 5 9.61 0.93 -22.46
N ASP A 6 10.91 0.68 -22.64
CA ASP A 6 11.42 -0.67 -22.94
C ASP A 6 11.22 -1.58 -21.72
N VAL A 7 11.56 -1.07 -20.54
CA VAL A 7 11.37 -1.77 -19.25
C VAL A 7 9.90 -2.07 -18.99
N ALA A 8 9.01 -1.17 -19.38
CA ALA A 8 7.56 -1.34 -19.29
C ALA A 8 7.05 -2.36 -20.31
N ALA A 9 7.57 -2.37 -21.54
CA ALA A 9 7.24 -3.37 -22.56
C ALA A 9 7.66 -4.78 -22.12
N ASP A 10 8.89 -4.94 -21.63
CA ASP A 10 9.42 -6.22 -21.11
C ASP A 10 8.57 -6.81 -19.99
N ARG A 11 7.92 -5.94 -19.19
CA ARG A 11 7.11 -6.31 -18.03
C ARG A 11 5.61 -6.23 -18.29
N ALA A 12 5.18 -6.04 -19.54
CA ALA A 12 3.76 -5.89 -19.88
C ALA A 12 2.91 -7.10 -19.43
N PHE A 13 3.50 -8.29 -19.39
CA PHE A 13 2.85 -9.53 -18.94
C PHE A 13 2.91 -9.74 -17.42
N ASP A 14 3.78 -9.02 -16.70
CA ASP A 14 3.89 -9.09 -15.24
C ASP A 14 2.81 -8.23 -14.58
N GLN A 15 1.64 -8.83 -14.42
CA GLN A 15 0.51 -8.23 -13.73
C GLN A 15 0.79 -7.93 -12.25
N THR A 16 1.92 -8.29 -11.65
CA THR A 16 2.21 -7.91 -10.26
C THR A 16 2.83 -6.53 -10.15
N LYS A 17 3.28 -5.93 -11.26
CA LYS A 17 4.06 -4.70 -11.25
C LYS A 17 3.49 -3.63 -12.16
N THR A 18 3.82 -2.38 -11.84
CA THR A 18 3.62 -1.24 -12.74
C THR A 18 4.92 -0.47 -12.83
N VAL A 19 5.35 -0.20 -14.06
CA VAL A 19 6.53 0.63 -14.35
C VAL A 19 6.04 2.06 -14.60
N LEU A 20 6.52 3.03 -13.81
CA LEU A 20 6.23 4.44 -14.00
C LEU A 20 7.51 5.19 -14.40
N PRO A 21 7.41 6.20 -15.28
CA PRO A 21 8.45 7.21 -15.43
C PRO A 21 8.78 7.82 -14.06
N ALA A 22 10.05 7.94 -13.71
CA ALA A 22 10.46 8.46 -12.41
C ALA A 22 9.94 9.88 -12.17
N GLU A 23 9.81 10.67 -13.24
CA GLU A 23 9.23 12.00 -13.25
C GLU A 23 7.79 11.96 -12.73
N VAL A 24 6.97 11.08 -13.27
CA VAL A 24 5.59 10.85 -12.79
C VAL A 24 5.61 10.30 -11.37
N ALA A 25 6.48 9.32 -11.10
CA ALA A 25 6.55 8.63 -9.82
C ALA A 25 6.91 9.56 -8.64
N ARG A 26 7.73 10.58 -8.88
CA ARG A 26 8.15 11.53 -7.85
C ARG A 26 7.03 12.48 -7.40
N GLY A 27 5.96 12.65 -8.17
CA GLY A 27 4.74 13.36 -7.75
C GLY A 27 4.87 14.87 -7.50
N ILE A 28 6.08 15.44 -7.41
CA ILE A 28 6.35 16.87 -7.17
C ILE A 28 5.81 17.76 -8.31
N TYR A 29 5.54 17.18 -9.48
CA TYR A 29 5.13 17.88 -10.68
C TYR A 29 3.61 17.97 -10.87
N MET A 30 2.80 17.39 -9.98
CA MET A 30 1.35 17.29 -10.20
C MET A 30 0.57 18.29 -9.33
N ARG A 31 -0.06 19.28 -9.97
CA ARG A 31 -1.11 20.11 -9.35
C ARG A 31 -2.46 19.44 -9.51
N ASN A 32 -3.38 19.72 -8.60
CA ASN A 32 -4.69 19.06 -8.49
C ASN A 32 -4.56 17.51 -8.47
N PRO A 33 -3.80 16.96 -7.50
CA PRO A 33 -3.56 15.53 -7.47
C PRO A 33 -4.89 14.76 -7.36
N PRO A 34 -5.10 13.72 -8.20
CA PRO A 34 -6.35 12.99 -8.22
C PRO A 34 -6.72 12.39 -6.87
N ARG A 35 -8.00 12.14 -6.64
CA ARG A 35 -8.46 11.39 -5.45
C ARG A 35 -7.93 9.96 -5.49
N LEU A 36 -7.95 9.27 -4.35
CA LEU A 36 -7.37 7.91 -4.20
C LEU A 36 -7.79 6.94 -5.32
N GLN A 37 -9.08 6.88 -5.65
CA GLN A 37 -9.58 5.96 -6.67
C GLN A 37 -9.10 6.35 -8.07
N ALA A 38 -9.03 7.65 -8.36
CA ALA A 38 -8.48 8.15 -9.61
C ALA A 38 -6.98 7.87 -9.72
N LEU A 39 -6.20 7.99 -8.63
CA LEU A 39 -4.79 7.57 -8.62
C LEU A 39 -4.62 6.08 -8.90
N LYS A 40 -5.44 5.22 -8.29
CA LYS A 40 -5.41 3.78 -8.59
C LYS A 40 -5.77 3.51 -10.04
N LEU A 41 -6.76 4.21 -10.58
CA LEU A 41 -7.14 4.14 -11.99
C LEU A 41 -6.01 4.59 -12.91
N MET A 42 -5.29 5.67 -12.59
CA MET A 42 -4.08 6.10 -13.29
C MET A 42 -3.04 4.99 -13.33
N HIS A 43 -2.74 4.36 -12.19
CA HIS A 43 -1.80 3.23 -12.14
C HIS A 43 -2.25 2.06 -13.03
N LEU A 44 -3.55 1.75 -13.05
CA LEU A 44 -4.10 0.73 -13.92
C LEU A 44 -3.95 1.11 -15.40
N MET A 45 -4.24 2.35 -15.78
CA MET A 45 -4.12 2.83 -17.15
C MET A 45 -2.67 2.77 -17.64
N ILE A 46 -1.72 3.22 -16.81
CA ILE A 46 -0.28 3.14 -17.12
C ILE A 46 0.15 1.68 -17.25
N ALA A 47 -0.31 0.80 -16.35
CA ALA A 47 -0.02 -0.64 -16.43
C ALA A 47 -0.55 -1.28 -17.71
N THR A 48 -1.80 -0.96 -18.09
CA THR A 48 -2.44 -1.49 -19.30
C THR A 48 -1.78 -0.98 -20.57
N ALA A 49 -1.30 0.27 -20.58
CA ALA A 49 -0.59 0.83 -21.72
C ALA A 49 0.84 0.28 -21.85
N ALA A 50 1.51 0.00 -20.73
CA ALA A 50 2.88 -0.50 -20.66
C ALA A 50 3.82 0.31 -21.58
N GLY A 51 4.69 -0.33 -22.37
CA GLY A 51 5.61 0.39 -23.27
C GLY A 51 4.92 1.36 -24.24
N ARG A 52 3.65 1.13 -24.59
CA ARG A 52 2.87 1.99 -25.49
C ARG A 52 2.35 3.27 -24.83
N MET A 53 2.63 3.49 -23.53
CA MET A 53 2.17 4.69 -22.81
C MET A 53 2.73 6.00 -23.38
N ALA A 54 3.79 5.94 -24.18
CA ALA A 54 4.39 7.08 -24.88
C ALA A 54 3.81 7.31 -26.29
N ASP A 55 3.05 6.36 -26.82
CA ASP A 55 2.58 6.39 -28.21
C ASP A 55 1.31 7.22 -28.33
N GLU A 56 1.09 7.80 -29.51
CA GLU A 56 -0.18 8.47 -29.85
C GLU A 56 -1.25 7.46 -30.26
N VAL A 57 -1.61 6.56 -29.35
CA VAL A 57 -2.52 5.46 -29.64
C VAL A 57 -3.68 5.40 -28.68
N GLU A 58 -4.74 4.78 -29.14
CA GLU A 58 -5.87 4.42 -28.31
C GLU A 58 -5.49 3.29 -27.35
N HIS A 59 -5.77 3.49 -26.07
CA HIS A 59 -5.77 2.43 -25.06
C HIS A 59 -7.20 2.13 -24.63
N ARG A 60 -7.46 0.87 -24.26
CA ARG A 60 -8.80 0.44 -23.82
C ARG A 60 -8.75 -0.62 -22.74
N ILE A 61 -9.79 -0.65 -21.91
CA ILE A 61 -10.02 -1.69 -20.92
C ILE A 61 -11.53 -1.86 -20.71
N ARG A 62 -11.99 -3.11 -20.53
CA ARG A 62 -13.38 -3.37 -20.16
C ARG A 62 -13.60 -3.11 -18.69
N LEU A 63 -14.79 -2.63 -18.33
CA LEU A 63 -15.20 -2.46 -16.95
C LEU A 63 -15.16 -3.78 -16.17
N SER A 64 -15.57 -4.88 -16.81
CA SER A 64 -15.50 -6.22 -16.23
C SER A 64 -14.07 -6.61 -15.81
N ASP A 65 -13.06 -6.15 -16.55
CA ASP A 65 -11.66 -6.39 -16.22
C ASP A 65 -11.16 -5.47 -15.09
N ILE A 66 -11.66 -4.23 -14.99
CA ILE A 66 -11.43 -3.35 -13.83
C ILE A 66 -12.03 -3.97 -12.56
N ARG A 67 -13.26 -4.50 -12.64
CA ARG A 67 -13.99 -5.08 -11.50
C ARG A 67 -13.35 -6.34 -10.92
N LYS A 68 -12.58 -7.08 -11.72
CA LYS A 68 -11.81 -8.27 -11.27
C LYS A 68 -10.59 -7.91 -10.42
N ILE A 69 -10.19 -6.64 -10.39
CA ILE A 69 -8.96 -6.22 -9.69
C ILE A 69 -9.23 -6.09 -8.20
N GLU A 70 -8.60 -6.97 -7.42
CA GLU A 70 -8.65 -6.89 -5.96
C GLU A 70 -8.08 -5.56 -5.44
N GLY A 71 -8.79 -4.93 -4.50
CA GLY A 71 -8.43 -3.63 -3.92
C GLY A 71 -8.99 -2.40 -4.67
N MET A 72 -9.50 -2.59 -5.89
CA MET A 72 -10.28 -1.57 -6.58
C MET A 72 -11.73 -1.56 -6.09
N LYS A 73 -12.40 -0.41 -6.16
CA LYS A 73 -13.85 -0.37 -5.95
C LYS A 73 -14.56 -1.04 -7.11
N ASN A 74 -15.74 -1.60 -6.83
CA ASN A 74 -16.63 -2.08 -7.88
C ASN A 74 -17.25 -0.85 -8.58
N HIS A 75 -16.63 -0.44 -9.69
CA HIS A 75 -16.99 0.75 -10.43
C HIS A 75 -18.13 0.50 -11.42
N ASP A 76 -18.77 1.59 -11.82
CA ASP A 76 -19.80 1.72 -12.85
C ASP A 76 -19.58 3.05 -13.59
N ARG A 77 -20.44 3.37 -14.55
CA ARG A 77 -20.32 4.61 -15.34
C ARG A 77 -20.36 5.87 -14.46
N GLU A 78 -21.30 5.92 -13.51
CA GLU A 78 -21.50 7.07 -12.63
C GLU A 78 -20.28 7.30 -11.73
N SER A 79 -19.69 6.24 -11.19
CA SER A 79 -18.51 6.33 -10.34
C SER A 79 -17.20 6.51 -11.11
N LEU A 80 -17.09 6.08 -12.37
CA LEU A 80 -15.88 6.29 -13.19
C LEU A 80 -15.77 7.71 -13.74
N THR A 81 -16.88 8.29 -14.17
CA THR A 81 -16.92 9.65 -14.75
C THR A 81 -16.17 10.69 -13.91
N PRO A 82 -16.44 10.86 -12.60
CA PRO A 82 -15.72 11.82 -11.77
C PRO A 82 -14.24 11.47 -11.55
N LEU A 83 -13.85 10.20 -11.69
CA LEU A 83 -12.43 9.82 -11.59
C LEU A 83 -11.65 10.23 -12.83
N PHE A 84 -12.24 10.09 -14.01
CA PHE A 84 -11.62 10.60 -15.24
C PHE A 84 -11.60 12.11 -15.30
N GLN A 85 -12.60 12.80 -14.74
CA GLN A 85 -12.57 14.24 -14.55
C GLN A 85 -11.41 14.67 -13.63
N ASP A 86 -11.17 13.97 -12.53
CA ASP A 86 -9.99 14.22 -11.68
C ASP A 86 -8.67 14.04 -12.45
N LEU A 87 -8.58 13.00 -13.29
CA LEU A 87 -7.39 12.71 -14.09
C LEU A 87 -7.16 13.75 -15.20
N ALA A 88 -8.22 14.22 -15.84
CA ALA A 88 -8.16 15.29 -16.82
C ALA A 88 -7.80 16.65 -16.20
N ALA A 89 -8.23 16.90 -14.96
CA ALA A 89 -7.92 18.11 -14.22
C ALA A 89 -6.49 18.13 -13.62
N ALA A 90 -5.79 17.00 -13.63
CA ALA A 90 -4.43 16.90 -13.13
C ALA A 90 -3.45 17.62 -14.07
N VAL A 91 -2.72 18.58 -13.53
CA VAL A 91 -1.74 19.37 -14.29
C VAL A 91 -0.34 18.89 -13.95
N LEU A 92 0.38 18.46 -14.98
CA LEU A 92 1.80 18.11 -14.93
C LEU A 92 2.63 19.35 -15.28
N THR A 93 3.45 19.80 -14.33
CA THR A 93 4.38 20.92 -14.46
C THR A 93 5.80 20.41 -14.29
N HIS A 94 6.63 20.52 -15.32
CA HIS A 94 8.04 20.14 -15.26
C HIS A 94 8.92 21.33 -15.60
N ASP A 95 9.79 21.71 -14.67
CA ASP A 95 10.78 22.76 -14.83
C ASP A 95 12.14 22.13 -15.13
N ASP A 96 12.59 22.24 -16.37
CA ASP A 96 13.95 21.90 -16.79
C ASP A 96 14.81 23.15 -16.59
N THR A 97 15.38 23.29 -15.39
CA THR A 97 16.18 24.46 -15.00
C THR A 97 17.44 24.63 -15.83
N ASN A 98 17.98 23.53 -16.39
CA ASN A 98 19.14 23.57 -17.28
C ASN A 98 18.76 24.18 -18.63
N LYS A 99 17.63 23.78 -19.20
CA LYS A 99 17.11 24.35 -20.45
C LYS A 99 16.39 25.68 -20.24
N LYS A 100 16.11 26.05 -18.98
CA LYS A 100 15.30 27.21 -18.57
C LYS A 100 13.91 27.17 -19.21
N VAL A 101 13.30 25.99 -19.25
CA VAL A 101 11.97 25.78 -19.83
C VAL A 101 11.05 25.13 -18.81
N VAL A 102 9.93 25.80 -18.54
CA VAL A 102 8.80 25.23 -17.81
C VAL A 102 7.80 24.67 -18.80
N THR A 103 7.55 23.36 -18.75
CA THR A 103 6.45 22.73 -19.48
C THR A 103 5.26 22.52 -18.57
N ILE A 104 4.07 22.86 -19.06
CA ILE A 104 2.80 22.64 -18.38
C ILE A 104 1.88 21.87 -19.33
N GLY A 105 1.23 20.80 -18.87
CA GLY A 105 0.17 20.13 -19.61
C GLY A 105 -0.54 19.07 -18.77
N GLY A 106 -1.45 18.32 -19.38
CA GLY A 106 -2.26 17.32 -18.68
C GLY A 106 -1.68 15.91 -18.72
N LEU A 107 -2.24 15.05 -17.86
CA LEU A 107 -2.05 13.59 -17.93
C LEU A 107 -2.84 12.96 -19.09
N MET A 108 -4.06 13.45 -19.30
CA MET A 108 -5.03 12.89 -20.25
C MET A 108 -5.24 13.84 -21.42
N ASP A 109 -5.44 13.29 -22.61
CA ASP A 109 -5.91 14.04 -23.78
C ASP A 109 -7.42 13.90 -23.91
N GLU A 110 -7.88 12.66 -24.15
CA GLU A 110 -9.30 12.31 -24.23
C GLU A 110 -9.58 11.01 -23.46
N THR A 111 -10.79 10.90 -22.89
CA THR A 111 -11.35 9.65 -22.38
C THR A 111 -12.77 9.47 -22.86
N ARG A 112 -13.10 8.25 -23.29
CA ARG A 112 -14.44 7.84 -23.69
C ARG A 112 -14.90 6.67 -22.83
N ILE A 113 -16.12 6.77 -22.33
CA ILE A 113 -16.81 5.68 -21.65
C ILE A 113 -17.94 5.25 -22.57
N ASP A 114 -17.77 4.12 -23.25
CA ASP A 114 -18.77 3.56 -24.13
C ASP A 114 -19.74 2.67 -23.32
N TYR A 115 -20.98 3.13 -23.23
CA TYR A 115 -22.03 2.51 -22.42
C TYR A 115 -23.14 1.88 -23.28
N ARG A 116 -22.92 1.69 -24.59
CA ARG A 116 -23.90 1.07 -25.49
C ARG A 116 -24.33 -0.33 -25.01
N ASP A 117 -23.41 -1.05 -24.38
CA ASP A 117 -23.58 -2.40 -23.84
C ASP A 117 -23.69 -2.41 -22.28
N GLU A 118 -24.19 -1.32 -21.67
CA GLU A 118 -24.30 -1.22 -20.20
C GLU A 118 -25.19 -2.31 -19.60
N VAL A 119 -26.25 -2.72 -20.31
CA VAL A 119 -27.18 -3.78 -19.88
C VAL A 119 -26.53 -5.17 -19.88
N SER A 120 -25.61 -5.45 -20.81
CA SER A 120 -24.83 -6.69 -20.86
C SER A 120 -23.56 -6.63 -19.99
N GLY A 121 -23.26 -5.47 -19.40
CA GLY A 121 -22.12 -5.26 -18.50
C GLY A 121 -20.78 -5.06 -19.21
N ASP A 122 -20.78 -4.82 -20.52
CA ASP A 122 -19.58 -4.69 -21.34
C ASP A 122 -19.21 -3.23 -21.63
N LEU A 123 -19.31 -2.37 -20.61
CA LEU A 123 -18.83 -1.00 -20.68
C LEU A 123 -17.33 -0.99 -21.03
N VAL A 124 -16.96 -0.26 -22.08
CA VAL A 124 -15.57 -0.11 -22.51
C VAL A 124 -15.08 1.29 -22.18
N VAL A 125 -13.96 1.36 -21.48
CA VAL A 125 -13.24 2.60 -21.23
C VAL A 125 -12.09 2.70 -22.22
N THR A 126 -12.04 3.82 -22.92
CA THR A 126 -11.01 4.12 -23.91
C THR A 126 -10.33 5.44 -23.57
N TRP A 127 -9.02 5.54 -23.73
CA TRP A 127 -8.28 6.77 -23.43
C TRP A 127 -7.04 6.99 -24.28
N TRP A 128 -6.61 8.26 -24.31
CA TRP A 128 -5.35 8.73 -24.87
C TRP A 128 -4.59 9.54 -23.83
N PHE A 129 -3.29 9.30 -23.70
CA PHE A 129 -2.45 10.11 -22.82
C PHE A 129 -2.11 11.46 -23.45
N GLY A 130 -2.10 12.49 -22.60
CA GLY A 130 -1.72 13.85 -22.99
C GLY A 130 -0.29 13.91 -23.52
N ARG A 131 -0.03 14.83 -24.46
CA ARG A 131 1.30 15.04 -25.07
C ARG A 131 2.41 15.18 -24.02
N THR A 132 2.15 15.92 -22.93
CA THR A 132 3.13 16.13 -21.86
C THR A 132 3.51 14.84 -21.17
N PHE A 133 2.54 14.00 -20.80
CA PHE A 133 2.82 12.69 -20.22
C PHE A 133 3.57 11.77 -21.19
N ARG A 134 3.12 11.68 -22.45
CA ARG A 134 3.75 10.84 -23.47
C ARG A 134 5.21 11.19 -23.68
N ARG A 135 5.52 12.49 -23.79
CA ARG A 135 6.90 12.98 -23.91
C ARG A 135 7.71 12.63 -22.66
N MET A 136 7.17 12.85 -21.45
CA MET A 136 7.86 12.45 -20.22
C MET A 136 8.18 10.95 -20.21
N ALA A 137 7.23 10.09 -20.60
CA ALA A 137 7.45 8.65 -20.66
C ALA A 137 8.53 8.25 -21.68
N ALA A 138 8.52 8.84 -22.87
CA ALA A 138 9.52 8.58 -23.92
C ALA A 138 10.94 9.05 -23.55
N GLU A 139 11.04 10.20 -22.90
CA GLU A 139 12.33 10.81 -22.54
C GLU A 139 12.93 10.18 -21.28
N SER A 140 12.09 9.60 -20.42
CA SER A 140 12.48 9.03 -19.14
C SER A 140 13.47 7.87 -19.28
N ASN A 141 14.63 8.02 -18.63
CA ASN A 141 15.67 7.00 -18.51
C ASN A 141 15.73 6.40 -17.09
N HIS A 142 14.79 6.78 -16.23
CA HIS A 142 14.68 6.34 -14.85
C HIS A 142 13.25 5.94 -14.56
N TRP A 143 13.04 4.82 -13.86
CA TRP A 143 11.70 4.32 -13.60
C TRP A 143 11.52 3.87 -12.15
N ALA A 144 10.27 3.92 -11.69
CA ALA A 144 9.84 3.26 -10.47
C ALA A 144 9.12 1.96 -10.83
N ILE A 145 9.49 0.86 -10.17
CA ILE A 145 8.72 -0.39 -10.24
C ILE A 145 7.88 -0.49 -8.98
N LEU A 146 6.56 -0.47 -9.14
CA LEU A 146 5.61 -0.52 -8.04
C LEU A 146 4.95 -1.89 -7.97
N ASP A 147 4.77 -2.41 -6.75
CA ASP A 147 3.91 -3.57 -6.51
C ASP A 147 2.44 -3.13 -6.66
N ARG A 148 1.77 -3.71 -7.65
CA ARG A 148 0.43 -3.29 -8.06
C ARG A 148 -0.61 -3.67 -7.01
N GLN A 149 -0.46 -4.81 -6.35
CA GLN A 149 -1.35 -5.22 -5.26
C GLN A 149 -1.24 -4.25 -4.08
N THR A 150 -0.04 -3.83 -3.69
CA THR A 150 0.16 -2.80 -2.68
C THR A 150 -0.59 -1.53 -3.07
N VAL A 151 -0.36 -0.97 -4.27
CA VAL A 151 -1.03 0.28 -4.72
C VAL A 151 -2.54 0.18 -4.62
N PHE A 152 -3.13 -0.93 -5.06
CA PHE A 152 -4.59 -1.11 -5.01
C PHE A 152 -5.13 -1.36 -3.60
N HIS A 153 -4.31 -1.77 -2.63
CA HIS A 153 -4.75 -1.96 -1.25
C HIS A 153 -4.51 -0.75 -0.34
N LEU A 154 -3.62 0.17 -0.74
CA LEU A 154 -3.40 1.42 0.00
C LEU A 154 -4.71 2.22 0.16
N GLY A 155 -4.92 2.71 1.38
CA GLY A 155 -6.19 3.26 1.86
C GLY A 155 -6.32 4.77 1.75
N SER A 156 -5.24 5.49 1.42
CA SER A 156 -5.25 6.95 1.30
C SER A 156 -4.46 7.44 0.09
N LYS A 157 -4.83 8.61 -0.46
CA LYS A 157 -4.06 9.23 -1.55
C LYS A 157 -2.62 9.56 -1.11
N TYR A 158 -2.45 9.90 0.17
CA TYR A 158 -1.16 10.19 0.78
C TYR A 158 -0.27 8.95 0.78
N SER A 159 -0.83 7.78 1.08
CA SER A 159 -0.13 6.51 1.03
C SER A 159 0.35 6.19 -0.37
N VAL A 160 -0.52 6.33 -1.39
CA VAL A 160 -0.17 6.03 -2.78
C VAL A 160 0.94 6.96 -3.27
N LEU A 161 0.80 8.27 -3.07
CA LEU A 161 1.80 9.25 -3.53
C LEU A 161 3.14 9.09 -2.80
N LEU A 162 3.13 8.84 -1.49
CA LEU A 162 4.37 8.59 -0.74
C LEU A 162 5.03 7.27 -1.17
N PHE A 163 4.24 6.19 -1.32
CA PHE A 163 4.76 4.91 -1.80
C PHE A 163 5.37 5.03 -3.18
N GLN A 164 4.70 5.75 -4.08
CA GLN A 164 5.16 6.05 -5.42
C GLN A 164 6.51 6.80 -5.40
N HIS A 165 6.59 7.86 -4.59
CA HIS A 165 7.80 8.66 -4.46
C HIS A 165 8.97 7.83 -3.93
N ILE A 166 8.78 7.11 -2.81
CA ILE A 166 9.85 6.33 -2.20
C ILE A 166 10.28 5.17 -3.12
N SER A 167 9.35 4.49 -3.79
CA SER A 167 9.69 3.42 -4.72
C SER A 167 10.50 3.90 -5.93
N SER A 168 10.38 5.18 -6.31
CA SER A 168 11.25 5.80 -7.32
C SER A 168 12.70 6.02 -6.86
N LEU A 169 12.95 5.92 -5.55
CA LEU A 169 14.26 6.12 -4.93
C LEU A 169 14.91 4.81 -4.48
N VAL A 170 14.13 3.76 -4.20
CA VAL A 170 14.63 2.48 -3.64
C VAL A 170 15.69 1.79 -4.50
N ASN A 171 15.60 1.92 -5.83
CA ASN A 171 16.56 1.30 -6.76
C ASN A 171 17.76 2.22 -7.09
N LEU A 172 17.91 3.35 -6.39
CA LEU A 172 19.08 4.21 -6.53
C LEU A 172 20.12 3.77 -5.51
N ASP A 173 21.27 3.28 -6.00
CA ASP A 173 22.36 2.81 -5.14
C ASP A 173 22.74 3.90 -4.12
N ASN A 174 22.87 3.49 -2.85
CA ASN A 174 23.31 4.31 -1.70
C ASN A 174 22.28 5.28 -1.09
N ILE A 175 21.00 5.22 -1.46
CA ILE A 175 19.97 6.04 -0.82
C ILE A 175 18.97 5.16 -0.05
N SER A 176 19.07 5.19 1.28
CA SER A 176 18.11 4.55 2.19
C SER A 176 17.31 5.56 3.01
N ALA A 177 17.50 6.85 2.77
CA ALA A 177 16.75 7.91 3.41
C ALA A 177 16.76 9.20 2.59
N LYS A 178 15.74 10.04 2.77
CA LYS A 178 15.67 11.37 2.19
C LYS A 178 15.08 12.37 3.18
N THR A 179 15.67 13.55 3.26
CA THR A 179 15.15 14.66 4.05
C THR A 179 14.31 15.56 3.16
N PHE A 180 13.09 15.85 3.61
CA PHE A 180 12.16 16.76 2.96
C PHE A 180 11.90 17.94 3.87
N THR A 181 11.99 19.16 3.36
CA THR A 181 11.36 20.30 4.03
C THR A 181 9.87 20.05 4.21
N VAL A 182 9.23 20.71 5.18
CA VAL A 182 7.78 20.57 5.38
C VAL A 182 6.99 21.01 4.13
N SER A 183 7.52 21.95 3.33
CA SER A 183 6.91 22.35 2.06
C SER A 183 6.99 21.24 1.01
N GLU A 184 8.19 20.68 0.78
CA GLU A 184 8.37 19.57 -0.15
C GLU A 184 7.56 18.35 0.24
N LEU A 185 7.46 18.05 1.54
CA LEU A 185 6.66 16.92 2.01
C LEU A 185 5.17 17.11 1.68
N ARG A 186 4.63 18.33 1.78
CA ARG A 186 3.25 18.62 1.34
C ARG A 186 3.08 18.42 -0.16
N ALA A 187 4.05 18.86 -0.96
CA ALA A 187 4.04 18.67 -2.40
C ALA A 187 4.06 17.17 -2.76
N VAL A 188 4.96 16.39 -2.16
CA VAL A 188 5.05 14.93 -2.36
C VAL A 188 3.75 14.22 -1.97
N LEU A 189 3.12 14.63 -0.87
CA LEU A 189 1.85 14.08 -0.42
C LEU A 189 0.63 14.62 -1.22
N GLY A 190 0.82 15.54 -2.17
CA GLY A 190 -0.30 16.12 -2.90
C GLY A 190 -1.32 16.82 -1.99
N VAL A 191 -0.82 17.51 -0.96
CA VAL A 191 -1.64 18.34 -0.07
C VAL A 191 -2.01 19.61 -0.84
N ALA A 192 -3.32 19.87 -0.95
CA ALA A 192 -3.81 21.07 -1.62
C ALA A 192 -3.34 22.34 -0.88
N GLU A 193 -3.17 23.43 -1.63
CA GLU A 193 -2.76 24.71 -1.08
C GLU A 193 -3.70 25.16 0.06
N GLY A 194 -3.12 25.71 1.12
CA GLY A 194 -3.85 26.10 2.33
C GLY A 194 -4.35 24.95 3.22
N LYS A 195 -4.23 23.68 2.81
CA LYS A 195 -4.59 22.52 3.65
C LYS A 195 -3.42 22.03 4.49
N LEU A 196 -3.72 21.45 5.66
CA LEU A 196 -2.75 20.97 6.64
C LEU A 196 -1.60 21.98 6.91
N PRO A 197 -1.93 23.25 7.25
CA PRO A 197 -0.92 24.30 7.41
C PRO A 197 0.01 24.01 8.60
N ARG A 198 -0.52 23.45 9.69
CA ARG A 198 0.27 23.05 10.86
C ARG A 198 0.93 21.70 10.62
N PHE A 199 2.22 21.58 10.95
CA PHE A 199 2.95 20.30 10.85
C PHE A 199 2.30 19.19 11.68
N ALA A 200 1.73 19.52 12.85
CA ALA A 200 1.03 18.54 13.68
C ALA A 200 -0.14 17.86 12.93
N ASN A 201 -0.93 18.63 12.17
CA ASN A 201 -2.03 18.11 11.35
C ASN A 201 -1.49 17.33 10.16
N LEU A 202 -0.45 17.85 9.47
CA LEU A 202 0.22 17.11 8.39
C LEU A 202 0.72 15.74 8.86
N LYS A 203 1.34 15.70 10.04
CA LYS A 203 1.85 14.47 10.67
C LYS A 203 0.71 13.50 10.99
N LYS A 204 -0.33 13.98 11.67
CA LYS A 204 -1.46 13.18 12.16
C LYS A 204 -2.35 12.66 11.02
N ASP A 205 -2.70 13.52 10.09
CA ASP A 205 -3.79 13.26 9.13
C ASP A 205 -3.29 12.72 7.78
N ALA A 206 -1.98 12.87 7.49
CA ALA A 206 -1.40 12.45 6.21
C ALA A 206 -0.17 11.54 6.37
N LEU A 207 0.90 12.05 6.99
CA LEU A 207 2.20 11.36 7.01
C LEU A 207 2.14 10.04 7.80
N MET A 208 1.77 10.07 9.08
CA MET A 208 1.78 8.86 9.92
C MET A 208 0.79 7.79 9.43
N PRO A 209 -0.45 8.14 9.01
CA PRO A 209 -1.35 7.17 8.38
C PRO A 209 -0.74 6.55 7.12
N ALA A 210 -0.09 7.34 6.26
CA ALA A 210 0.57 6.84 5.06
C ALA A 210 1.72 5.89 5.38
N ILE A 211 2.56 6.23 6.36
CA ILE A 211 3.67 5.38 6.83
C ILE A 211 3.13 4.05 7.37
N ALA A 212 2.10 4.07 8.22
CA ALA A 212 1.51 2.86 8.78
C ALA A 212 0.90 1.96 7.69
N ASP A 213 0.20 2.55 6.72
CA ASP A 213 -0.42 1.85 5.59
C ASP A 213 0.64 1.15 4.72
N ILE A 214 1.71 1.87 4.37
CA ILE A 214 2.83 1.33 3.57
C ILE A 214 3.58 0.24 4.35
N ASN A 215 3.85 0.45 5.63
CA ASN A 215 4.55 -0.52 6.47
C ASN A 215 3.73 -1.80 6.67
N GLN A 216 2.39 -1.73 6.63
CA GLN A 216 1.54 -2.92 6.73
C GLN A 216 1.45 -3.66 5.38
N LEU A 217 1.27 -2.93 4.28
CA LEU A 217 0.83 -3.50 3.00
C LEU A 217 1.94 -3.73 1.97
N SER A 218 3.13 -3.17 2.18
CA SER A 218 4.21 -3.21 1.21
C SER A 218 5.42 -4.01 1.71
N ARG A 219 6.37 -4.23 0.80
CA ARG A 219 7.70 -4.76 1.11
C ARG A 219 8.63 -3.72 1.76
N LEU A 220 8.19 -2.49 1.93
CA LEU A 220 8.98 -1.42 2.54
C LEU A 220 8.64 -1.30 4.03
N THR A 221 9.67 -0.96 4.80
CA THR A 221 9.56 -0.44 6.15
C THR A 221 10.09 0.99 6.13
N LEU A 222 9.20 1.95 6.35
CA LEU A 222 9.48 3.37 6.40
C LEU A 222 9.61 3.82 7.85
N THR A 223 10.63 4.64 8.12
CA THR A 223 10.85 5.31 9.40
C THR A 223 10.84 6.82 9.19
N THR A 224 10.37 7.58 10.19
CA THR A 224 10.30 9.04 10.09
C THR A 224 10.98 9.71 11.27
N THR A 225 11.85 10.67 10.98
CA THR A 225 12.58 11.46 11.98
C THR A 225 12.34 12.95 11.71
N PRO A 226 11.57 13.65 12.56
CA PRO A 226 11.39 15.09 12.44
C PRO A 226 12.65 15.85 12.86
N ASN A 227 13.09 16.81 12.05
CA ASN A 227 14.24 17.66 12.34
C ASN A 227 13.76 19.05 12.76
N LYS A 228 14.13 19.47 13.97
CA LYS A 228 13.67 20.74 14.57
C LYS A 228 14.71 21.84 14.40
N VAL A 229 14.23 23.06 14.18
CA VAL A 229 14.96 24.31 14.32
C VAL A 229 14.22 25.12 15.38
N GLY A 230 14.81 25.22 16.58
CA GLY A 230 14.12 25.72 17.77
C GLY A 230 12.87 24.89 18.10
N ARG A 231 11.71 25.55 18.19
CA ARG A 231 10.41 24.90 18.50
C ARG A 231 9.69 24.34 17.26
N THR A 232 10.18 24.65 16.07
CA THR A 232 9.52 24.33 14.80
C THR A 232 10.18 23.15 14.13
N VAL A 233 9.38 22.24 13.56
CA VAL A 233 9.90 21.19 12.67
C VAL A 233 10.17 21.81 11.30
N ALA A 234 11.44 21.85 10.88
CA ALA A 234 11.85 22.44 9.61
C ALA A 234 11.84 21.41 8.47
N SER A 235 12.16 20.16 8.78
CA SER A 235 12.20 19.06 7.82
C SER A 235 11.86 17.72 8.47
N VAL A 236 11.60 16.71 7.66
CA VAL A 236 11.41 15.32 8.08
C VAL A 236 12.30 14.44 7.23
N THR A 237 13.09 13.61 7.87
CA THR A 237 13.85 12.54 7.22
C THR A 237 12.98 11.28 7.18
N ILE A 238 12.77 10.74 5.99
CA ILE A 238 12.10 9.46 5.78
C ILE A 238 13.15 8.44 5.36
N GLY A 239 13.37 7.44 6.21
CA GLY A 239 14.21 6.27 5.89
C GLY A 239 13.36 5.13 5.35
N TRP A 240 13.95 4.25 4.55
CA TRP A 240 13.31 3.04 4.04
C TRP A 240 14.25 1.84 4.03
N GLN A 241 13.68 0.67 4.29
CA GLN A 241 14.33 -0.62 4.15
C GLN A 241 13.40 -1.60 3.44
N VAL A 242 13.97 -2.47 2.61
CA VAL A 242 13.22 -3.58 2.01
C VAL A 242 13.16 -4.75 3.01
N LYS A 243 11.96 -5.22 3.32
CA LYS A 243 11.74 -6.38 4.18
C LYS A 243 12.37 -7.61 3.56
N LYS A 244 13.21 -8.31 4.33
CA LYS A 244 13.80 -9.60 3.93
C LYS A 244 12.72 -10.64 3.66
N ASP A 245 11.72 -10.72 4.54
CA ASP A 245 10.55 -11.57 4.38
C ASP A 245 9.26 -10.73 4.15
N PRO A 246 8.64 -10.81 2.96
CA PRO A 246 7.40 -10.11 2.65
C PRO A 246 6.13 -10.85 3.14
N SER A 247 6.24 -12.01 3.81
CA SER A 247 5.10 -12.88 4.11
C SER A 247 4.04 -12.22 4.99
N ALA A 248 4.43 -11.34 5.91
CA ALA A 248 3.48 -10.56 6.70
C ALA A 248 2.65 -9.60 5.82
N ALA A 249 3.29 -8.88 4.89
CA ALA A 249 2.60 -7.97 3.99
C ALA A 249 1.66 -8.72 3.04
N LYS A 250 2.08 -9.89 2.54
CA LYS A 250 1.23 -10.77 1.72
C LYS A 250 -0.03 -11.23 2.47
N ARG A 251 0.12 -11.64 3.74
CA ARG A 251 -1.02 -12.01 4.59
C ARG A 251 -1.98 -10.84 4.80
N GLU A 252 -1.45 -9.64 5.00
CA GLU A 252 -2.29 -8.45 5.17
C GLU A 252 -3.04 -8.10 3.88
N LEU A 253 -2.39 -8.20 2.71
CA LEU A 253 -3.04 -8.00 1.41
C LEU A 253 -4.23 -8.97 1.21
N ALA A 254 -4.06 -10.24 1.56
CA ALA A 254 -5.12 -11.26 1.47
C ALA A 254 -6.23 -11.14 2.52
N SER A 255 -6.06 -10.28 3.54
CA SER A 255 -7.05 -10.13 4.61
C SER A 255 -8.12 -9.07 4.28
N SER A 256 -9.21 -9.02 5.05
CA SER A 256 -10.25 -8.01 4.85
C SER A 256 -9.75 -6.59 5.19
N LYS A 257 -10.25 -5.58 4.48
CA LYS A 257 -9.92 -4.17 4.75
C LYS A 257 -10.21 -3.77 6.20
N ILE A 258 -11.35 -4.21 6.73
CA ILE A 258 -11.77 -3.93 8.12
C ILE A 258 -10.77 -4.56 9.10
N GLY A 259 -10.37 -5.80 8.88
CA GLY A 259 -9.38 -6.49 9.72
C GLY A 259 -8.02 -5.80 9.72
N ARG A 260 -7.57 -5.32 8.55
CA ARG A 260 -6.32 -4.54 8.43
C ARG A 260 -6.36 -3.25 9.23
N GLU A 261 -7.45 -2.50 9.10
CA GLU A 261 -7.64 -1.23 9.79
C GLU A 261 -7.70 -1.43 11.31
N ALA A 262 -8.40 -2.47 11.77
CA ALA A 262 -8.44 -2.83 13.17
C ALA A 262 -7.05 -3.19 13.73
N ARG A 263 -6.25 -4.00 13.00
CA ARG A 263 -4.87 -4.30 13.40
C ARG A 263 -3.97 -3.06 13.42
N ARG A 264 -4.14 -2.15 12.46
CA ARG A 264 -3.37 -0.90 12.38
C ARG A 264 -3.68 0.04 13.54
N ASN A 265 -4.95 0.11 13.94
CA ASN A 265 -5.40 0.96 15.03
C ASN A 265 -5.24 0.30 16.41
N GLY A 266 -4.81 -0.97 16.46
CA GLY A 266 -4.73 -1.75 17.70
C GLY A 266 -6.10 -2.11 18.28
N THR A 267 -7.17 -2.03 17.47
CA THR A 267 -8.56 -2.30 17.86
C THR A 267 -9.08 -3.64 17.35
N ALA A 268 -8.21 -4.48 16.76
CA ALA A 268 -8.59 -5.83 16.40
C ALA A 268 -8.95 -6.59 17.67
N GLU A 269 -10.18 -7.09 17.75
CA GLU A 269 -10.55 -8.07 18.76
C GLU A 269 -9.64 -9.29 18.57
N THR A 270 -8.68 -9.45 19.46
CA THR A 270 -8.10 -10.77 19.72
C THR A 270 -9.24 -11.61 20.23
N VAL A 271 -9.80 -12.48 19.37
CA VAL A 271 -10.64 -13.58 19.84
C VAL A 271 -9.81 -14.27 20.91
N ALA A 272 -10.18 -14.10 22.18
CA ALA A 272 -9.44 -14.71 23.27
C ALA A 272 -9.47 -16.21 23.00
N ALA A 273 -8.30 -16.83 22.81
CA ALA A 273 -8.26 -18.27 22.66
C ALA A 273 -8.85 -18.88 23.93
N ILE A 274 -9.80 -19.79 23.76
CA ILE A 274 -10.41 -20.51 24.86
C ILE A 274 -9.68 -21.83 24.95
N PHE A 275 -9.12 -22.13 26.12
CA PHE A 275 -8.53 -23.44 26.36
C PHE A 275 -9.66 -24.49 26.41
N PRO A 276 -9.52 -25.65 25.73
CA PRO A 276 -10.61 -26.63 25.66
C PRO A 276 -11.09 -27.05 27.05
N GLU A 277 -12.40 -27.02 27.31
CA GLU A 277 -12.95 -27.36 28.63
C GLU A 277 -12.84 -28.87 28.94
N THR A 278 -12.84 -29.72 27.91
CA THR A 278 -12.77 -31.18 28.01
C THR A 278 -11.88 -31.80 26.92
N GLY A 279 -11.54 -33.07 27.07
CA GLY A 279 -10.67 -33.81 26.13
C GLY A 279 -9.20 -33.40 26.20
N GLY A 280 -8.36 -33.91 25.29
CA GLY A 280 -6.97 -33.46 25.18
C GLY A 280 -6.72 -32.50 24.03
N LEU A 281 -5.44 -32.20 23.78
CA LEU A 281 -5.05 -31.24 22.75
C LEU A 281 -5.06 -31.81 21.33
N THR A 282 -5.34 -33.10 21.15
CA THR A 282 -5.26 -33.81 19.86
C THR A 282 -6.06 -33.12 18.74
N TYR A 283 -7.22 -32.53 19.05
CA TYR A 283 -8.05 -31.80 18.10
C TYR A 283 -7.95 -30.28 18.21
N SER A 284 -6.89 -29.77 18.84
CA SER A 284 -6.64 -28.34 19.06
C SER A 284 -5.30 -27.91 18.47
N PRO A 285 -5.21 -27.71 17.14
CA PRO A 285 -3.95 -27.43 16.45
C PRO A 285 -3.17 -26.24 17.05
N HIS A 286 -3.88 -25.17 17.38
CA HIS A 286 -3.32 -23.96 17.99
C HIS A 286 -2.62 -24.24 19.33
N TRP A 287 -3.27 -25.00 20.22
CA TRP A 287 -2.72 -25.37 21.52
C TRP A 287 -1.58 -26.40 21.41
N LEU A 288 -1.62 -27.27 20.39
CA LEU A 288 -0.50 -28.17 20.07
C LEU A 288 0.73 -27.41 19.56
N ASP A 289 0.53 -26.35 18.79
CA ASP A 289 1.63 -25.51 18.31
C ASP A 289 2.29 -24.76 19.48
N LEU A 290 1.49 -24.20 20.39
CA LEU A 290 2.02 -23.58 21.63
C LEU A 290 2.76 -24.58 22.52
N LYS A 291 2.22 -25.79 22.70
CA LYS A 291 2.88 -26.88 23.44
C LYS A 291 4.24 -27.24 22.83
N ARG A 292 4.29 -27.40 21.49
CA ARG A 292 5.51 -27.73 20.75
C ARG A 292 6.54 -26.59 20.82
N ALA A 293 6.09 -25.35 20.66
CA ALA A 293 6.94 -24.17 20.79
C ALA A 293 7.54 -24.04 22.21
N ALA A 294 6.80 -24.43 23.24
CA ALA A 294 7.27 -24.47 24.62
C ALA A 294 8.18 -25.67 24.96
N GLY A 295 8.45 -26.58 24.01
CA GLY A 295 9.30 -27.75 24.21
C GLY A 295 8.69 -28.83 25.12
N CYS A 296 7.36 -28.87 25.25
CA CYS A 296 6.65 -29.83 26.11
C CYS A 296 6.42 -31.16 25.39
N ASN A 297 7.06 -32.23 25.88
CA ASN A 297 6.96 -33.58 25.34
C ASN A 297 5.92 -34.45 26.06
N LYS A 298 5.26 -33.92 27.08
CA LYS A 298 4.21 -34.61 27.82
C LYS A 298 3.03 -35.01 26.92
N ASP A 299 2.34 -36.08 27.26
CA ASP A 299 1.14 -36.53 26.52
C ASP A 299 0.08 -35.41 26.40
N ASN A 300 -0.62 -35.38 25.26
CA ASN A 300 -1.56 -34.30 24.90
C ASN A 300 -2.81 -34.27 25.77
N ASP A 301 -3.27 -35.42 26.24
CA ASP A 301 -4.43 -35.52 27.12
C ASP A 301 -4.03 -35.19 28.56
N LEU A 302 -2.85 -35.69 28.96
CA LEU A 302 -2.32 -35.47 30.31
C LEU A 302 -1.97 -33.99 30.57
N ILE A 303 -1.27 -33.33 29.64
CA ILE A 303 -0.94 -31.90 29.79
C ILE A 303 -2.18 -31.01 29.80
N ALA A 304 -3.23 -31.39 29.04
CA ALA A 304 -4.49 -30.65 29.04
C ALA A 304 -5.22 -30.79 30.38
N SER A 305 -5.27 -32.00 30.93
CA SER A 305 -5.88 -32.26 32.23
C SER A 305 -5.14 -31.52 33.35
N ASP A 306 -3.81 -31.59 33.35
CA ASP A 306 -2.96 -30.93 34.35
C ASP A 306 -3.08 -29.42 34.29
N PHE A 307 -3.13 -28.85 33.09
CA PHE A 307 -3.30 -27.41 32.92
C PHE A 307 -4.67 -26.93 33.42
N ARG A 308 -5.75 -27.67 33.13
CA ARG A 308 -7.07 -27.34 33.68
C ARG A 308 -7.08 -27.40 35.20
N ARG A 309 -6.41 -28.40 35.79
CA ARG A 309 -6.28 -28.49 37.24
C ARG A 309 -5.51 -27.29 37.80
N PHE A 310 -4.38 -26.93 37.20
CA PHE A 310 -3.62 -25.74 37.55
C PHE A 310 -4.45 -24.45 37.48
N CYS A 311 -5.26 -24.29 36.43
CA CYS A 311 -6.16 -23.15 36.28
C CYS A 311 -7.24 -23.13 37.37
N ARG A 312 -7.87 -24.27 37.68
CA ARG A 312 -8.86 -24.38 38.77
C ARG A 312 -8.26 -24.04 40.13
N ASP A 313 -7.09 -24.61 40.45
CA ASP A 313 -6.42 -24.41 41.74
C ASP A 313 -5.98 -22.94 41.95
N ARG A 314 -5.78 -22.20 40.86
CA ARG A 314 -5.39 -20.77 40.88
C ARG A 314 -6.52 -19.80 40.55
N GLY A 315 -7.75 -20.28 40.34
CA GLY A 315 -8.89 -19.44 39.96
C GLY A 315 -8.72 -18.72 38.61
N ILE A 316 -7.99 -19.30 37.67
CA ILE A 316 -7.77 -18.74 36.32
C ILE A 316 -8.85 -19.27 35.38
N ALA A 317 -9.60 -18.37 34.73
CA ALA A 317 -10.59 -18.76 33.75
C ALA A 317 -9.93 -19.28 32.44
N LEU A 318 -10.50 -20.32 31.83
CA LEU A 318 -9.96 -20.92 30.59
C LEU A 318 -10.07 -20.01 29.36
N ASN A 319 -10.80 -18.90 29.47
CA ASN A 319 -10.91 -17.84 28.47
C ASN A 319 -10.21 -16.53 28.92
N ALA A 320 -9.32 -16.59 29.92
CA ALA A 320 -8.57 -15.43 30.37
C ALA A 320 -7.76 -14.83 29.20
N ARG A 321 -7.65 -13.50 29.12
CA ARG A 321 -6.97 -12.82 28.00
C ARG A 321 -5.52 -13.27 27.77
N ASN A 322 -4.84 -13.74 28.82
CA ASN A 322 -3.46 -14.21 28.80
C ASN A 322 -3.33 -15.74 28.92
N ILE A 323 -4.40 -16.49 28.66
CA ILE A 323 -4.42 -17.95 28.87
C ILE A 323 -3.36 -18.69 28.02
N GLU A 324 -3.05 -18.20 26.82
CA GLU A 324 -1.99 -18.76 25.96
C GLU A 324 -0.59 -18.62 26.56
N GLU A 325 -0.29 -17.45 27.15
CA GLU A 325 0.97 -17.18 27.83
C GLU A 325 1.11 -18.08 29.06
N ILE A 326 0.03 -18.18 29.85
CA ILE A 326 -0.03 -19.03 31.03
C ILE A 326 0.18 -20.50 30.65
N PHE A 327 -0.46 -20.97 29.57
CA PHE A 327 -0.31 -22.34 29.08
C PHE A 327 1.12 -22.62 28.58
N SER A 328 1.69 -21.70 27.81
CA SER A 328 3.06 -21.84 27.30
C SER A 328 4.08 -21.89 28.44
N ALA A 329 3.94 -21.01 29.45
CA ALA A 329 4.77 -21.02 30.64
C ALA A 329 4.59 -22.29 31.49
N PHE A 330 3.36 -22.78 31.61
CA PHE A 330 3.06 -24.04 32.28
C PHE A 330 3.72 -25.23 31.57
N CYS A 331 3.60 -25.28 30.24
CA CYS A 331 4.24 -26.28 29.39
C CYS A 331 5.77 -26.26 29.52
N ALA A 332 6.38 -25.08 29.51
CA ALA A 332 7.84 -24.95 29.67
C ALA A 332 8.32 -25.45 31.05
N LYS A 333 7.49 -25.31 32.09
CA LYS A 333 7.85 -25.69 33.46
C LYS A 333 7.60 -27.16 33.80
N VAL A 334 6.51 -27.73 33.29
CA VAL A 334 6.01 -29.07 33.69
C VAL A 334 6.11 -30.09 32.55
N GLY A 335 6.44 -29.64 31.34
CA GLY A 335 6.40 -30.43 30.11
C GLY A 335 7.69 -31.13 29.71
N GLN A 336 8.80 -30.88 30.40
CA GLN A 336 10.04 -31.64 30.24
C GLN A 336 9.98 -32.86 31.15
N VAL A 337 9.63 -34.00 30.56
CA VAL A 337 9.58 -35.32 31.21
C VAL A 337 10.58 -36.23 30.53
#